data_AF-A0A0N4Y230-F1
#
_entry.id   AF-A0A0N4Y230-F1
#
_cell.length_a   1.000
_cell.length_b   1.000
_cell.length_c   1.000
_cell.angle_alpha   90.00
_cell.angle_beta   90.00
_cell.angle_gamma   90.00
#
_symmetry.space_group_name_H-M   'P 1'
#
loop_
_entity.id
_entity.type
_entity.pdbx_description
1 polymer ?
#
loop_
_entity_poly.entity_id
_entity_poly.type
_entity_poly.pdbx_seq_one_letter_code
_entity_poly.pdbx_strand_id
1 'polypeptide(L)'
;MRSLALLIALSPLCLTGPVGSAIQEQPGSVELLAAKTAYALDLDIPVLLTGFQCIQKSSYNVVFIRGYAPTGSGQVDQSVVSNVRNANAGKSYK
;
A
#
# COMPACT_ATOMS: atom_id res chain seq x y z
N MET A 1 -48.75 11.00 27.96
CA MET A 1 -48.58 11.23 26.50
C MET A 1 -47.12 11.63 26.31
N ARG A 2 -46.18 10.70 26.08
CA ARG A 2 -45.77 10.10 24.78
C ARG A 2 -45.40 11.14 23.70
N SER A 3 -44.26 10.87 23.04
CA SER A 3 -43.59 11.54 21.90
C SER A 3 -42.47 12.49 22.33
N LEU A 4 -41.15 12.21 22.21
CA LEU A 4 -40.27 11.57 21.19
C LEU A 4 -39.99 12.47 19.96
N ALA A 5 -38.69 12.49 19.57
CA ALA A 5 -38.00 13.08 18.41
C ALA A 5 -37.35 14.47 18.69
N LEU A 6 -36.02 14.64 18.81
CA LEU A 6 -34.87 14.29 17.97
C LEU A 6 -34.91 15.00 16.59
N LEU A 7 -33.98 15.95 16.32
CA LEU A 7 -33.01 15.94 15.20
C LEU A 7 -32.49 17.33 14.72
N ILE A 8 -31.16 17.39 14.57
CA ILE A 8 -30.35 17.98 13.46
C ILE A 8 -30.29 19.51 13.28
N ALA A 9 -29.11 20.09 13.53
CA ALA A 9 -28.23 20.75 12.54
C ALA A 9 -27.21 21.68 13.22
N LEU A 10 -26.04 21.18 13.64
CA LEU A 10 -24.88 22.04 13.92
C LEU A 10 -23.90 21.94 12.76
N SER A 11 -23.99 22.90 11.84
CA SER A 11 -22.95 23.22 10.87
C SER A 11 -22.71 24.73 10.90
N PRO A 12 -21.61 25.22 11.50
CA PRO A 12 -21.13 26.54 11.16
C PRO A 12 -20.18 26.43 9.98
N LEU A 13 -20.67 26.85 8.81
CA LEU A 13 -19.86 27.26 7.67
C LEU A 13 -19.09 28.55 8.02
N CYS A 14 -17.91 28.69 7.41
CA CYS A 14 -17.17 29.92 7.15
C CYS A 14 -16.43 30.60 8.32
N LEU A 15 -15.25 30.07 8.64
CA LEU A 15 -14.13 30.91 9.11
C LEU A 15 -13.43 31.52 7.89
N THR A 16 -13.81 32.75 7.55
CA THR A 16 -13.05 33.63 6.65
C THR A 16 -11.82 34.14 7.39
N GLY A 17 -10.69 33.44 7.26
CA GLY A 17 -9.38 33.93 7.68
C GLY A 17 -8.76 34.83 6.60
N PRO A 18 -8.02 35.90 6.95
CA PRO A 18 -7.41 36.80 5.99
C PRO A 18 -6.29 36.09 5.21
N VAL A 19 -6.23 36.37 3.91
CA VAL A 19 -5.15 35.93 3.02
C VAL A 19 -3.87 36.66 3.42
N GLY A 20 -3.05 36.02 4.24
CA GLY A 20 -1.72 36.47 4.59
C GLY A 20 -0.81 35.26 4.64
N SER A 21 -0.17 34.94 3.52
CA SER A 21 0.87 33.91 3.43
C SER A 21 2.11 34.36 4.21
N ALA A 22 2.09 34.18 5.52
CA ALA A 22 3.33 33.98 6.26
C ALA A 22 3.76 32.54 5.98
N ILE A 23 4.48 32.34 4.87
CA ILE A 23 5.30 31.15 4.71
C ILE A 23 6.41 31.31 5.74
N GLN A 24 6.23 30.66 6.89
CA GLN A 24 7.31 30.43 7.81
C GLN A 24 8.18 29.36 7.14
N GLU A 25 9.26 29.79 6.48
CA GLU A 25 10.34 28.91 6.03
C GLU A 25 10.91 28.23 7.27
N GLN A 26 10.36 27.07 7.61
CA GLN A 26 11.10 26.11 8.39
C GLN A 26 12.22 25.63 7.46
N PRO A 27 13.52 25.81 7.81
CA PRO A 27 14.58 25.11 7.13
C PRO A 27 14.43 23.64 7.53
N GLY A 28 13.47 22.96 6.91
CA GLY A 28 13.46 21.52 6.84
C GLY A 28 14.76 21.18 6.15
N SER A 29 15.73 20.71 6.92
CA SER A 29 16.94 20.13 6.41
C SER A 29 16.55 19.25 5.23
N VAL A 30 16.86 19.70 4.02
CA VAL A 30 16.82 18.87 2.84
C VAL A 30 17.99 17.91 3.04
N GLU A 31 17.80 16.94 3.92
CA GLU A 31 18.53 15.71 3.86
C GLU A 31 18.25 15.22 2.46
N LEU A 32 19.28 15.32 1.62
CA LEU A 32 19.32 14.71 0.32
C LEU A 32 19.14 13.22 0.60
N LEU A 33 17.89 12.78 0.73
CA LEU A 33 17.48 11.38 0.77
C LEU A 33 18.12 10.83 -0.47
N ALA A 34 19.27 10.18 -0.30
CA ALA A 34 19.95 9.48 -1.36
C ALA A 34 18.88 8.60 -1.96
N ALA A 35 18.39 8.96 -3.15
CA ALA A 35 17.19 8.38 -3.70
C ALA A 35 17.46 6.88 -3.85
N LYS A 36 16.95 6.10 -2.90
CA LYS A 36 17.25 4.67 -2.84
C LYS A 36 16.35 4.01 -3.85
N THR A 37 16.88 3.75 -5.03
CA THR A 37 16.21 2.92 -6.02
C THR A 37 16.01 1.53 -5.43
N ALA A 38 14.75 1.09 -5.36
CA ALA A 38 14.39 -0.26 -4.98
C ALA A 38 13.92 -1.02 -6.21
N TYR A 39 14.19 -2.32 -6.24
CA TYR A 39 13.73 -3.22 -7.30
C TYR A 39 12.64 -4.14 -6.78
N ALA A 40 11.71 -4.50 -7.67
CA ALA A 40 10.65 -5.45 -7.41
C ALA A 40 10.57 -6.45 -8.57
N LEU A 41 10.01 -7.63 -8.32
CA LEU A 41 9.73 -8.63 -9.34
C LEU A 41 8.23 -8.68 -9.63
N ASP A 42 7.84 -8.87 -10.89
CA ASP A 42 6.47 -9.19 -11.27
C ASP A 42 6.40 -10.69 -11.62
N LEU A 43 5.49 -11.41 -10.98
CA LEU A 43 5.38 -12.86 -11.03
C LEU A 43 4.01 -13.28 -11.52
N ASP A 44 4.01 -14.02 -12.62
CA ASP A 44 2.80 -14.51 -13.29
C ASP A 44 2.76 -16.05 -13.38
N ILE A 45 3.68 -16.71 -12.67
CA ILE A 45 3.80 -18.16 -12.56
C ILE A 45 3.77 -18.63 -11.10
N PRO A 46 3.47 -19.91 -10.83
CA PRO A 46 3.65 -20.49 -9.51
C PRO A 46 5.11 -20.44 -9.06
N VAL A 47 5.36 -19.99 -7.82
CA VAL A 47 6.69 -19.95 -7.20
C VAL A 47 6.67 -20.72 -5.88
N LEU A 48 7.60 -21.66 -5.73
CA LEU A 48 7.77 -22.45 -4.52
C LEU A 48 8.31 -21.60 -3.36
N LEU A 49 8.17 -22.09 -2.12
CA LEU A 49 8.73 -21.46 -0.93
C LEU A 49 10.24 -21.18 -1.07
N THR A 50 11.01 -22.16 -1.56
CA THR A 50 12.45 -22.01 -1.80
C THR A 50 12.77 -20.94 -2.84
N GLY A 51 11.87 -20.74 -3.81
CA GLY A 51 11.96 -19.64 -4.78
C GLY A 51 11.82 -18.28 -4.11
N PHE A 52 10.80 -18.09 -3.26
CA PHE A 52 10.65 -16.83 -2.51
C PHE A 52 11.78 -16.58 -1.50
N GLN A 53 12.32 -17.63 -0.88
CA GLN A 53 13.53 -17.51 -0.05
C GLN A 53 14.74 -17.05 -0.88
N CYS A 54 14.87 -17.52 -2.13
CA CYS A 54 15.92 -17.07 -3.06
C CYS A 54 15.73 -15.60 -3.42
N ILE A 55 14.52 -15.21 -3.82
CA ILE A 55 14.15 -13.82 -4.14
C ILE A 55 14.52 -12.88 -2.98
N GLN A 56 14.17 -13.26 -1.74
CA GLN A 56 14.52 -12.48 -0.56
C GLN A 56 16.04 -12.37 -0.36
N LYS A 57 16.78 -13.48 -0.50
CA LYS A 57 18.26 -13.49 -0.41
C LYS A 57 18.92 -12.63 -1.48
N SER A 58 18.28 -12.49 -2.65
CA SER A 58 18.71 -11.59 -3.72
C SER A 58 18.32 -10.13 -3.50
N SER A 59 17.89 -9.75 -2.29
CA SER A 59 17.56 -8.38 -1.88
C SER A 59 16.33 -7.76 -2.58
N TYR A 60 15.48 -8.57 -3.21
CA TYR A 60 14.16 -8.13 -3.65
C TYR A 60 13.18 -8.19 -2.48
N ASN A 61 12.78 -7.02 -2.00
CA ASN A 61 11.88 -6.90 -0.84
C ASN A 61 10.40 -6.81 -1.23
N VAL A 62 10.11 -6.62 -2.52
CA VAL A 62 8.76 -6.45 -3.06
C VAL A 62 8.58 -7.36 -4.27
N VAL A 63 7.43 -8.03 -4.32
CA VAL A 63 6.98 -8.80 -5.48
C VAL A 63 5.54 -8.43 -5.79
N PHE A 64 5.21 -8.28 -7.07
CA PHE A 64 3.86 -8.25 -7.58
C PHE A 64 3.47 -9.66 -8.01
N ILE A 65 2.26 -10.09 -7.66
CA ILE A 65 1.76 -11.43 -7.97
C ILE A 65 0.48 -11.24 -8.78
N ARG A 66 0.38 -11.92 -9.93
CA ARG A 66 -0.85 -11.91 -10.73
C ARG A 66 -2.04 -12.40 -9.92
N GLY A 67 -3.03 -11.51 -9.73
CA GLY A 67 -4.24 -11.81 -8.97
C GLY A 67 -5.35 -12.46 -9.78
N TYR A 68 -5.48 -12.10 -11.06
CA TYR A 68 -6.51 -12.59 -11.97
C TYR A 68 -5.89 -13.30 -13.17
N ALA A 69 -6.52 -14.38 -13.62
CA ALA A 69 -6.14 -15.09 -14.82
C ALA A 69 -6.23 -14.16 -16.04
N PRO A 70 -5.29 -14.25 -17.00
CA PRO A 70 -5.24 -13.37 -18.17
C PRO A 70 -6.25 -13.77 -19.26
N THR A 71 -7.43 -14.25 -18.87
CA THR A 71 -8.49 -14.74 -19.75
C THR A 71 -9.53 -13.68 -20.09
N GLY A 72 -9.51 -12.52 -19.41
CA GLY A 72 -10.51 -11.45 -19.55
C GLY A 72 -11.85 -11.73 -18.88
N SER A 73 -12.02 -12.88 -18.22
CA SER A 73 -13.27 -13.29 -17.57
C SER A 73 -13.37 -12.93 -16.08
N GLY A 74 -12.39 -12.21 -15.53
CA GLY A 74 -12.36 -11.82 -14.12
C GLY A 74 -12.12 -12.99 -13.15
N GLN A 75 -11.64 -14.14 -13.65
CA GLN A 75 -11.34 -15.30 -12.83
C GLN A 75 -10.05 -15.08 -12.03
N VAL A 76 -10.01 -15.55 -10.79
CA VAL A 76 -8.82 -15.48 -9.93
C VAL A 76 -7.74 -16.41 -10.47
N ASP A 77 -6.48 -15.98 -10.45
CA ASP A 77 -5.35 -16.85 -10.82
C ASP A 77 -5.20 -17.99 -9.81
N GLN A 78 -5.09 -19.23 -10.28
CA GLN A 78 -5.00 -20.41 -9.42
C GLN A 78 -3.76 -20.40 -8.51
N SER A 79 -2.73 -19.64 -8.88
CA SER A 79 -1.45 -19.56 -8.19
C SER A 79 -1.40 -18.45 -7.15
N VAL A 80 -2.36 -17.51 -7.14
CA VAL A 80 -2.25 -16.30 -6.31
C VAL A 80 -2.18 -16.64 -4.82
N VAL A 81 -3.02 -17.56 -4.36
CA VAL A 81 -3.12 -17.90 -2.93
C VAL A 81 -1.84 -18.59 -2.46
N SER A 82 -1.32 -19.54 -3.23
CA SER A 82 -0.07 -20.25 -2.89
C SER A 82 1.13 -19.31 -2.95
N ASN A 83 1.20 -18.44 -3.96
CA ASN A 83 2.27 -17.45 -4.08
C ASN A 83 2.27 -16.46 -2.90
N VAL A 84 1.11 -15.91 -2.51
CA VAL A 84 1.02 -14.99 -1.36
C VAL A 84 1.43 -15.69 -0.05
N ARG A 85 1.00 -16.94 0.16
CA ARG A 85 1.39 -17.72 1.35
C ARG A 85 2.89 -17.99 1.36
N ASN A 86 3.45 -18.46 0.25
CA ASN A 86 4.88 -18.76 0.14
C ASN A 86 5.75 -17.50 0.24
N ALA A 87 5.33 -16.38 -0.34
CA ALA A 87 6.02 -15.10 -0.22
C ALA A 87 6.10 -14.63 1.23
N ASN A 88 5.02 -14.79 2.01
CA ASN A 88 5.01 -14.43 3.42
C ASN A 88 5.83 -15.40 4.28
N ALA A 89 5.74 -16.71 4.03
CA ALA A 89 6.53 -17.71 4.74
C ALA A 89 8.03 -17.67 4.39
N GLY A 90 8.38 -17.20 3.19
CA GLY A 90 9.77 -17.05 2.73
C GLY A 90 10.50 -15.84 3.32
N LYS A 91 9.81 -14.99 4.10
CA LYS A 91 10.42 -13.86 4.80
C LYS A 91 11.25 -14.34 5.98
N SER A 92 12.57 -14.21 5.89
CA SER A 92 13.46 -14.21 7.06
C SER A 92 13.29 -12.88 7.78
N TYR A 93 12.76 -12.90 9.00
CA TYR A 93 12.80 -11.74 9.91
C TYR A 93 14.27 -11.54 10.33
N LYS A 94 14.80 -10.34 10.12
CA LYS A 94 16.08 -9.91 10.70
C LYS A 94 15.80 -9.12 11.97
#